data_AF-A0A1X0RH28-F1
#
_entry.id   AF-A0A1X0RH28-F1
#
_cell.length_a   1.000
_cell.length_b   1.000
_cell.length_c   1.000
_cell.angle_alpha   90.00
_cell.angle_beta   90.00
_cell.angle_gamma   90.00
#
_symmetry.space_group_name_H-M   'P 1'
#
loop_
_entity.id
_entity.type
_entity.pdbx_description
1 polymer ?
#
loop_
_entity_poly.entity_id
_entity_poly.type
_entity_poly.pdbx_seq_one_letter_code
_entity_poly.pdbx_strand_id
1 'polypeptide(L)'
;MRKLIRKASLSQAKKSSVALGNSARFWKTFWRMDIPLPAQNVWFCLIHGKLPAASNLHKIIPSFSPFCRLCNRGSSSETTCHFLIDCRKKYLAWKLIWAHFFPLPSWSRHSLLQAILHLNFPQQDSVQSLDSYSIFGCSLLMIWKAHWRFIFDSTPFVPTLVLQEAIRVMQSLAPPRTDNLNSS
;
A
#
# COMPACT_ATOMS: atom_id res chain seq x y z
N MET A 1 33.10 4.52 31.22
CA MET A 1 31.98 3.53 31.16
C MET A 1 31.01 3.83 30.00
N ARG A 2 31.49 3.99 28.74
CA ARG A 2 30.68 4.47 27.58
C ARG A 2 30.64 3.49 26.39
N LYS A 3 30.75 2.18 26.63
CA LYS A 3 30.80 1.15 25.56
C LYS A 3 29.73 0.05 25.64
N LEU A 4 28.70 0.16 26.49
CA LEU A 4 27.75 -0.95 26.71
C LEU A 4 26.28 -0.72 26.33
N ILE A 5 25.86 0.46 25.87
CA ILE A 5 24.44 0.70 25.52
C ILE A 5 24.17 0.58 23.99
N ARG A 6 25.20 0.51 23.14
CA ARG A 6 25.02 0.47 21.67
C ARG A 6 24.83 -0.92 21.04
N LYS A 7 24.86 -2.01 21.83
CA LYS A 7 24.76 -3.38 21.29
C LYS A 7 23.36 -4.02 21.39
N ALA A 8 22.44 -3.45 22.18
CA ALA A 8 21.08 -3.98 22.31
C ALA A 8 20.13 -3.57 21.16
N SER A 9 20.38 -2.42 20.51
CA SER A 9 19.52 -1.92 19.42
C SER A 9 19.87 -2.48 18.04
N LEU A 10 21.08 -3.04 17.87
CA LEU A 10 21.56 -3.60 16.60
C LEU A 10 21.27 -5.10 16.44
N SER A 11 20.97 -5.81 17.52
CA SER A 11 20.53 -7.22 17.47
C SER A 11 19.04 -7.37 17.16
N GLN A 12 18.22 -6.36 17.43
CA GLN A 12 16.80 -6.33 17.06
C GLN A 12 16.56 -5.89 15.61
N ALA A 13 17.50 -5.15 15.00
CA ALA A 13 17.43 -4.73 13.61
C ALA A 13 17.88 -5.84 12.61
N LYS A 14 18.43 -6.96 13.10
CA LYS A 14 18.91 -8.08 12.27
C LYS A 14 17.88 -9.21 12.09
N LYS A 15 16.68 -9.06 12.66
CA LYS A 15 15.58 -10.06 12.62
C LYS A 15 14.26 -9.56 12.02
N SER A 16 14.23 -8.37 11.41
CA SER A 16 13.03 -7.83 10.73
C SER A 16 13.11 -7.90 9.20
N SER A 17 13.99 -8.75 8.65
CA SER A 17 13.73 -9.35 7.35
C SER A 17 12.60 -10.36 7.54
N VAL A 18 11.37 -9.85 7.69
CA VAL A 18 10.17 -10.62 7.39
C VAL A 18 10.18 -10.81 5.87
N ALA A 19 11.05 -11.70 5.40
CA ALA A 19 10.70 -12.52 4.26
C ALA A 19 9.54 -13.35 4.79
N LEU A 20 8.33 -12.83 4.66
CA LEU A 20 7.13 -13.65 4.73
C LEU A 20 7.42 -14.84 3.81
N GLY A 21 7.57 -16.03 4.39
CA GLY A 21 7.74 -17.28 3.67
C GLY A 21 6.45 -17.57 2.91
N ASN A 22 6.16 -16.77 1.90
CA ASN A 22 4.97 -16.86 1.10
C ASN A 22 5.04 -18.18 0.33
N SER A 23 4.02 -19.01 0.51
CA SER A 23 3.94 -20.31 -0.14
C SER A 23 3.88 -20.15 -1.66
N ALA A 24 4.21 -21.20 -2.41
CA ALA A 24 4.01 -21.22 -3.87
C ALA A 24 2.54 -20.89 -4.25
N ARG A 25 1.57 -21.30 -3.42
CA ARG A 25 0.15 -20.98 -3.59
C ARG A 25 -0.11 -19.48 -3.48
N PHE A 26 0.48 -18.80 -2.50
CA PHE A 26 0.38 -17.34 -2.37
C PHE A 26 0.80 -16.64 -3.65
N TRP A 27 2.00 -16.97 -4.16
CA TRP A 27 2.54 -16.32 -5.35
C TRP A 27 1.73 -16.66 -6.60
N LYS A 28 1.27 -17.91 -6.73
CA LYS A 28 0.38 -18.31 -7.81
C LYS A 28 -0.92 -17.49 -7.81
N THR A 29 -1.50 -17.23 -6.64
CA THR A 29 -2.69 -16.37 -6.52
C THR A 29 -2.35 -14.91 -6.86
N PHE A 30 -1.26 -14.38 -6.31
CA PHE A 30 -0.81 -13.01 -6.53
C PHE A 30 -0.58 -12.69 -8.02
N TRP A 31 0.12 -13.57 -8.74
CA TRP A 31 0.43 -13.37 -10.16
C TRP A 31 -0.79 -13.53 -11.08
N ARG A 32 -1.87 -14.14 -10.60
CA ARG A 32 -3.14 -14.30 -11.34
C ARG A 32 -4.10 -13.14 -11.16
N MET A 33 -3.82 -12.19 -10.28
CA MET A 33 -4.66 -11.02 -10.07
C MET A 33 -4.68 -10.16 -11.32
N ASP A 34 -5.87 -9.82 -11.81
CA ASP A 34 -6.03 -8.91 -12.94
C ASP A 34 -5.96 -7.45 -12.46
N ILE A 35 -4.73 -6.97 -12.29
CA ILE A 35 -4.42 -5.60 -11.88
C ILE A 35 -3.35 -5.00 -12.79
N PRO A 36 -3.28 -3.67 -12.93
CA PRO A 36 -2.24 -3.02 -13.70
C PRO A 36 -0.85 -3.48 -13.25
N LEU A 37 0.03 -3.79 -14.21
CA LEU A 37 1.41 -4.19 -13.92
C LEU A 37 2.13 -3.21 -12.95
N PRO A 38 1.97 -1.87 -13.05
CA PRO A 38 2.55 -0.98 -12.05
C PRO A 38 2.03 -1.21 -10.63
N ALA A 39 0.75 -1.57 -10.45
CA ALA A 39 0.18 -1.89 -9.16
C ALA A 39 0.77 -3.19 -8.61
N GLN A 40 0.84 -4.23 -9.46
CA GLN A 40 1.44 -5.51 -9.08
C GLN A 40 2.91 -5.36 -8.69
N ASN A 41 3.69 -4.56 -9.43
CA ASN A 41 5.09 -4.31 -9.12
C ASN A 41 5.28 -3.58 -7.77
N VAL A 42 4.49 -2.54 -7.50
CA VAL A 42 4.53 -1.83 -6.22
C VAL A 42 4.18 -2.77 -5.06
N TRP A 43 3.16 -3.62 -5.24
CA TRP A 43 2.75 -4.60 -4.22
C TRP A 43 3.82 -5.69 -4.01
N PHE A 44 4.41 -6.20 -5.08
CA PHE A 44 5.54 -7.14 -5.00
C PHE A 44 6.72 -6.55 -4.23
N CYS A 45 7.14 -5.32 -4.58
CA CYS A 45 8.21 -4.61 -3.88
C CYS A 45 7.88 -4.41 -2.40
N LEU A 46 6.62 -4.09 -2.06
CA LEU A 46 6.15 -3.95 -0.69
C LEU A 46 6.32 -5.27 0.10
N ILE A 47 5.83 -6.39 -0.43
CA ILE A 47 5.90 -7.70 0.22
C ILE A 47 7.36 -8.10 0.48
N HIS A 48 8.26 -7.81 -0.45
CA HIS A 48 9.69 -8.11 -0.29
C HIS A 48 10.47 -7.08 0.54
N GLY A 49 9.80 -6.05 1.06
CA GLY A 49 10.46 -4.97 1.81
C GLY A 49 11.40 -4.11 0.95
N LYS A 50 11.28 -4.19 -0.38
CA LYS A 50 12.06 -3.48 -1.39
C LYS A 50 11.36 -2.24 -1.94
N LEU A 51 10.20 -1.88 -1.40
CA LEU A 51 9.51 -0.65 -1.76
C LEU A 51 10.45 0.55 -1.52
N PRO A 52 10.50 1.55 -2.43
CA PRO A 52 11.41 2.69 -2.31
C PRO A 52 11.03 3.67 -1.18
N ALA A 53 10.53 3.21 -0.04
CA ALA A 53 10.33 4.03 1.15
C ALA A 53 11.62 4.81 1.50
N ALA A 54 11.50 6.01 2.09
CA ALA A 54 12.65 6.90 2.26
C ALA A 54 13.84 6.25 2.99
N SER A 55 13.58 5.37 3.97
CA SER A 55 14.64 4.62 4.68
C SER A 55 15.38 3.60 3.79
N ASN A 56 14.70 3.02 2.80
CA ASN A 56 15.33 2.13 1.83
C ASN A 56 16.14 2.93 0.79
N LEU A 57 15.62 4.07 0.34
CA LEU A 57 16.37 4.95 -0.54
C LEU A 57 17.63 5.51 0.12
N HIS A 58 17.57 5.90 1.39
CA HIS A 58 18.74 6.39 2.14
C HIS A 58 19.91 5.38 2.16
N LYS A 59 19.62 4.07 2.15
CA LYS A 59 20.65 3.03 2.11
C LYS A 59 21.40 2.99 0.77
N ILE A 60 20.74 3.41 -0.31
CA ILE A 60 21.28 3.41 -1.68
C ILE A 60 21.87 4.79 -2.02
N ILE A 61 21.20 5.85 -1.59
CA ILE A 61 21.52 7.26 -1.84
C ILE A 61 21.54 7.97 -0.47
N PRO A 62 22.69 8.03 0.22
CA PRO A 62 22.79 8.59 1.57
C PRO A 62 22.38 10.07 1.68
N SER A 63 22.42 10.83 0.58
CA SER A 63 21.94 12.21 0.54
C SER A 63 20.42 12.32 0.63
N PHE A 64 19.68 11.24 0.34
CA PHE A 64 18.24 11.21 0.50
C PHE A 64 17.87 11.00 1.97
N SER A 65 17.08 11.89 2.56
CA SER A 65 16.67 11.79 3.97
C SER A 65 15.89 10.48 4.22
N PRO A 66 16.18 9.73 5.31
CA PRO A 66 15.44 8.51 5.63
C PRO A 66 14.05 8.78 6.23
N PHE A 67 13.70 10.03 6.47
CA PHE A 67 12.50 10.43 7.19
C PHE A 67 11.31 10.65 6.27
N CYS A 68 10.10 10.35 6.76
CA CYS A 68 8.87 10.60 6.02
C CYS A 68 8.62 12.10 5.88
N ARG A 69 8.66 12.62 4.64
CA ARG A 69 8.39 14.04 4.35
C ARG A 69 6.91 14.44 4.43
N LEU A 70 6.00 13.48 4.55
CA LEU A 70 4.57 13.76 4.76
C LEU A 70 4.21 14.02 6.23
N CYS A 71 5.12 13.73 7.16
CA CYS A 71 4.91 13.88 8.60
C CYS A 71 5.51 15.21 9.07
N ASN A 72 4.66 16.18 9.46
CA ASN A 72 5.06 17.55 9.75
C ASN A 72 5.69 17.80 11.14
N ARG A 73 5.98 16.78 11.97
CA ARG A 73 6.70 16.89 13.26
C ARG A 73 7.03 15.49 13.79
N GLY A 74 8.23 15.31 14.35
CA GLY A 74 8.65 14.05 14.99
C GLY A 74 9.03 12.93 14.02
N SER A 75 9.75 13.30 12.95
CA SER A 75 10.21 12.49 11.82
C SER A 75 10.58 11.05 12.18
N SER A 76 9.62 10.14 12.10
CA SER A 76 9.91 8.70 12.08
C SER A 76 10.58 8.36 10.75
N SER A 77 11.60 7.51 10.81
CA SER A 77 12.18 6.89 9.61
C SER A 77 11.06 6.25 8.79
N GLU A 78 10.98 6.55 7.50
CA GLU A 78 9.96 5.98 6.62
C GLU A 78 10.36 4.55 6.25
N THR A 79 10.04 3.62 7.13
CA THR A 79 10.12 2.18 6.86
C THR A 79 9.03 1.75 5.88
N THR A 80 9.12 0.53 5.34
CA THR A 80 8.06 -0.06 4.50
C THR A 80 6.69 -0.03 5.17
N CYS A 81 6.62 -0.33 6.47
CA CYS A 81 5.35 -0.29 7.22
C CYS A 81 4.84 1.15 7.41
N HIS A 82 5.76 2.11 7.62
CA HIS A 82 5.38 3.53 7.69
C HIS A 82 4.89 4.07 6.35
N PHE A 83 5.54 3.67 5.25
CA PHE A 83 5.08 3.97 3.92
C PHE A 83 3.71 3.34 3.66
N LEU A 84 3.47 2.12 4.12
CA LEU A 84 2.19 1.46 3.87
C LEU A 84 1.04 2.12 4.64
N ILE A 85 1.16 2.27 5.96
CA ILE A 85 0.03 2.65 6.81
C ILE A 85 0.38 3.57 8.00
N ASP A 86 1.60 3.59 8.54
CA ASP A 86 1.84 4.37 9.78
C ASP A 86 1.90 5.88 9.56
N CYS A 87 2.14 6.31 8.33
CA CYS A 87 2.01 7.71 7.97
C CYS A 87 0.53 8.15 8.08
N ARG A 88 0.23 9.13 8.94
CA ARG A 88 -1.15 9.64 9.17
C ARG A 88 -1.90 9.96 7.87
N LYS A 89 -1.24 10.59 6.89
CA LYS A 89 -1.88 10.91 5.60
C LYS A 89 -2.27 9.66 4.82
N LYS A 90 -1.40 8.65 4.80
CA LYS A 90 -1.63 7.37 4.11
C LYS A 90 -2.64 6.50 4.86
N TYR A 91 -2.61 6.51 6.19
CA TYR A 91 -3.64 5.92 7.04
C TYR A 91 -5.04 6.47 6.71
N LEU A 92 -5.16 7.81 6.59
CA LEU A 92 -6.43 8.44 6.23
C LEU A 92 -6.88 8.06 4.82
N ALA A 93 -5.96 7.97 3.85
CA ALA A 93 -6.29 7.53 2.49
C ALA A 93 -6.86 6.10 2.51
N TRP A 94 -6.19 5.18 3.20
CA TRP A 94 -6.69 3.82 3.36
C TRP A 94 -8.02 3.76 4.10
N LYS A 95 -8.22 4.56 5.15
CA LYS A 95 -9.49 4.61 5.88
C LYS A 95 -10.65 5.04 4.96
N LEU A 96 -10.42 6.03 4.08
CA LEU A 96 -11.41 6.48 3.11
C LEU A 96 -11.70 5.42 2.05
N ILE A 97 -10.67 4.76 1.51
CA ILE A 97 -10.80 3.61 0.61
C ILE A 97 -11.62 2.51 1.27
N TRP A 98 -11.29 2.17 2.51
CA TRP A 98 -11.99 1.12 3.24
C TRP A 98 -13.47 1.44 3.42
N ALA A 99 -13.78 2.64 3.89
CA ALA A 99 -15.16 3.08 4.09
C ALA A 99 -15.98 3.08 2.77
N HIS A 100 -15.32 3.27 1.63
CA HIS A 100 -15.98 3.28 0.32
C HIS A 100 -16.30 1.87 -0.21
N PHE A 101 -15.37 0.93 -0.07
CA PHE A 101 -15.48 -0.40 -0.69
C PHE A 101 -15.92 -1.51 0.28
N PHE A 102 -15.74 -1.30 1.59
CA PHE A 102 -16.02 -2.29 2.62
C PHE A 102 -16.78 -1.64 3.79
N PRO A 103 -18.03 -1.19 3.57
CA PRO A 103 -18.78 -0.42 4.57
C PRO A 103 -19.16 -1.23 5.81
N LEU A 104 -19.32 -2.55 5.68
CA LEU A 104 -19.68 -3.45 6.79
C LEU A 104 -18.50 -3.76 7.74
N PRO A 105 -17.35 -4.30 7.27
CA PRO A 105 -16.26 -4.63 8.18
C PRO A 105 -15.59 -3.37 8.73
N SER A 106 -15.24 -3.39 10.01
CA SER A 106 -14.58 -2.25 10.65
C SER A 106 -13.16 -2.03 10.10
N TRP A 107 -12.84 -0.77 9.83
CA TRP A 107 -11.49 -0.38 9.44
C TRP A 107 -10.50 -0.66 10.58
N SER A 108 -9.46 -1.43 10.29
CA SER A 108 -8.35 -1.62 11.22
C SER A 108 -7.03 -1.76 10.47
N ARG A 109 -5.94 -1.36 11.14
CA ARG A 109 -4.58 -1.59 10.66
C ARG A 109 -4.33 -3.08 10.41
N HIS A 110 -4.80 -3.93 11.31
CA HIS A 110 -4.61 -5.37 11.21
C HIS A 110 -5.27 -5.93 9.95
N SER A 111 -6.52 -5.53 9.67
CA SER A 111 -7.26 -5.97 8.48
C SER A 111 -6.57 -5.54 7.18
N LEU A 112 -6.01 -4.32 7.12
CA LEU A 112 -5.21 -3.91 5.96
C LEU A 112 -3.97 -4.80 5.77
N LEU A 113 -3.24 -5.07 6.86
CA LEU A 113 -2.02 -5.90 6.79
C LEU A 113 -2.36 -7.33 6.38
N GLN A 114 -3.47 -7.89 6.85
CA GLN A 114 -3.98 -9.20 6.42
C GLN A 114 -4.29 -9.22 4.92
N ALA A 115 -5.01 -8.21 4.43
CA ALA A 115 -5.32 -8.10 3.00
C ALA A 115 -4.06 -7.99 2.13
N ILE A 116 -3.11 -7.14 2.52
CA ILE A 116 -1.95 -6.81 1.68
C ILE A 116 -0.84 -7.86 1.78
N LEU A 117 -0.54 -8.36 2.98
CA LEU A 117 0.59 -9.27 3.20
C LEU A 117 0.22 -10.74 3.09
N HIS A 118 -1.06 -11.07 3.28
CA HIS A 118 -1.55 -12.45 3.31
C HIS A 118 -2.65 -12.74 2.27
N LEU A 119 -3.06 -11.74 1.46
CA LEU A 119 -4.17 -11.86 0.50
C LEU A 119 -5.48 -12.30 1.16
N ASN A 120 -5.64 -11.99 2.44
CA ASN A 120 -6.83 -12.27 3.21
C ASN A 120 -7.75 -11.04 3.15
N PHE A 121 -8.60 -11.01 2.12
CA PHE A 121 -9.44 -9.86 1.82
C PHE A 121 -10.71 -9.85 2.67
N PRO A 122 -11.18 -8.66 3.12
CA PRO A 122 -12.48 -8.53 3.74
C PRO A 122 -13.61 -8.92 2.78
N GLN A 123 -14.72 -9.40 3.33
CA GLN A 123 -15.92 -9.64 2.56
C GLN A 123 -16.47 -8.32 2.02
N GLN A 124 -16.80 -8.31 0.73
CA GLN A 124 -17.44 -7.19 0.04
C GLN A 124 -18.96 -7.37 0.03
N ASP A 125 -19.67 -6.25 0.01
CA ASP A 125 -21.06 -6.24 -0.44
C ASP A 125 -21.08 -6.48 -1.95
N SER A 126 -21.91 -7.43 -2.39
CA SER A 126 -22.00 -7.95 -3.77
C SER A 126 -22.42 -6.91 -4.83
N VAL A 127 -22.68 -5.66 -4.43
CA VAL A 127 -23.20 -4.60 -5.30
C VAL A 127 -22.11 -3.99 -6.20
N GLN A 128 -20.85 -4.05 -5.79
CA GLN A 128 -19.73 -3.55 -6.59
C GLN A 128 -19.05 -4.72 -7.30
N SER A 129 -19.07 -4.73 -8.64
CA SER A 129 -18.46 -5.76 -9.51
C SER A 129 -16.92 -5.73 -9.54
N LEU A 130 -16.28 -5.23 -8.47
CA LEU A 130 -14.85 -5.03 -8.40
C LEU A 130 -14.23 -6.04 -7.46
N ASP A 131 -13.20 -6.73 -7.92
CA ASP A 131 -12.45 -7.65 -7.09
C ASP A 131 -11.69 -6.94 -5.97
N SER A 132 -11.73 -7.51 -4.76
CA SER A 132 -10.99 -7.00 -3.60
C SER A 132 -9.51 -6.76 -3.89
N TYR A 133 -8.85 -7.67 -4.61
CA TYR A 133 -7.44 -7.52 -4.94
C TYR A 133 -7.19 -6.27 -5.81
N SER A 134 -8.11 -5.92 -6.71
CA SER A 134 -8.03 -4.71 -7.52
C SER A 134 -8.16 -3.45 -6.66
N ILE A 135 -9.02 -3.50 -5.64
CA ILE A 135 -9.15 -2.42 -4.66
C ILE A 135 -7.83 -2.18 -3.93
N PHE A 136 -7.23 -3.21 -3.33
CA PHE A 136 -5.97 -3.04 -2.60
C PHE A 136 -4.80 -2.70 -3.51
N GLY A 137 -4.66 -3.37 -4.66
CA GLY A 137 -3.55 -3.16 -5.59
C GLY A 137 -3.56 -1.75 -6.18
N CYS A 138 -4.70 -1.30 -6.72
CA CYS A 138 -4.81 0.03 -7.32
C CYS A 138 -4.71 1.13 -6.27
N SER A 139 -5.29 0.93 -5.08
CA SER A 139 -5.16 1.88 -3.97
C SER A 139 -3.71 2.04 -3.52
N LEU A 140 -2.98 0.93 -3.38
CA LEU A 140 -1.56 0.96 -3.04
C LEU A 140 -0.75 1.71 -4.12
N LEU A 141 -1.04 1.47 -5.40
CA LEU A 141 -0.43 2.21 -6.51
C LEU A 141 -0.71 3.72 -6.40
N MET A 142 -1.95 4.11 -6.13
CA MET A 142 -2.31 5.53 -6.05
C MET A 142 -1.69 6.23 -4.85
N ILE A 143 -1.61 5.56 -3.69
CA ILE A 143 -0.88 6.06 -2.53
C ILE A 143 0.61 6.24 -2.87
N TRP A 144 1.21 5.25 -3.56
CA TRP A 144 2.59 5.31 -3.99
C TRP A 144 2.82 6.49 -4.95
N LYS A 145 2.00 6.64 -5.99
CA LYS A 145 2.08 7.76 -6.94
C LYS A 145 1.94 9.11 -6.25
N ALA A 146 0.92 9.28 -5.41
CA ALA A 146 0.69 10.53 -4.69
C ALA A 146 1.86 10.89 -3.75
N HIS A 147 2.46 9.89 -3.10
CA HIS A 147 3.65 10.11 -2.28
C HIS A 147 4.84 10.62 -3.10
N TRP A 148 5.13 10.01 -4.25
CA TRP A 148 6.26 10.44 -5.09
C TRP A 148 6.02 11.77 -5.78
N ARG A 149 4.79 12.06 -6.22
CA ARG A 149 4.42 13.38 -6.75
C ARG A 149 4.57 14.48 -5.70
N PHE A 150 4.30 14.19 -4.43
CA PHE A 150 4.60 15.13 -3.35
C PHE A 150 6.10 15.41 -3.21
N ILE A 151 6.93 14.39 -3.40
CA ILE A 151 8.37 14.49 -3.24
C ILE A 151 9.04 15.20 -4.42
N PHE A 152 8.71 14.78 -5.64
CA PHE A 152 9.43 15.21 -6.85
C PHE A 152 8.74 16.38 -7.54
N ASP A 153 7.41 16.44 -7.49
CA ASP A 153 6.62 17.45 -8.21
C ASP A 153 5.98 18.47 -7.27
N SER A 154 6.27 18.39 -5.97
CA SER A 154 5.67 19.24 -4.93
C SER A 154 4.13 19.24 -4.94
N THR A 155 3.50 18.19 -5.50
CA THR A 155 2.03 18.05 -5.53
C THR A 155 1.52 17.65 -4.14
N PRO A 156 0.60 18.40 -3.52
CA PRO A 156 0.11 18.06 -2.18
C PRO A 156 -0.49 16.64 -2.10
N PHE A 157 -0.09 15.87 -1.09
CA PHE A 157 -0.75 14.60 -0.79
C PHE A 157 -2.12 14.87 -0.15
N VAL A 158 -3.18 14.57 -0.89
CA VAL A 158 -4.58 14.74 -0.47
C VAL A 158 -5.29 13.37 -0.47
N PRO A 159 -5.69 12.84 0.70
CA PRO A 159 -6.31 11.50 0.80
C PRO A 159 -7.56 11.28 -0.05
N THR A 160 -8.41 12.30 -0.22
CA THR A 160 -9.63 12.21 -1.04
C THR A 160 -9.32 12.09 -2.54
N LEU A 161 -8.30 12.80 -3.04
CA LEU A 161 -7.85 12.65 -4.43
C LEU A 161 -7.27 11.26 -4.68
N VAL A 162 -6.56 10.69 -3.69
CA VAL A 162 -6.07 9.30 -3.77
C VAL A 162 -7.23 8.32 -3.94
N LEU A 163 -8.30 8.47 -3.18
CA LEU A 163 -9.52 7.66 -3.33
C LEU A 163 -10.13 7.81 -4.73
N GLN A 164 -10.33 9.04 -5.19
CA GLN A 164 -10.95 9.32 -6.49
C GLN A 164 -10.16 8.69 -7.64
N GLU A 165 -8.84 8.83 -7.64
CA GLU A 165 -7.99 8.22 -8.65
C GLU A 165 -7.97 6.69 -8.56
N ALA A 166 -8.04 6.12 -7.34
CA ALA A 166 -8.12 4.68 -7.16
C ALA A 166 -9.43 4.13 -7.77
N ILE A 167 -10.57 4.77 -7.49
CA ILE A 167 -11.87 4.45 -8.10
C ILE A 167 -11.76 4.53 -9.63
N ARG A 168 -11.20 5.62 -10.16
CA ARG A 168 -11.06 5.85 -11.61
C ARG A 168 -10.26 4.73 -12.29
N VAL A 169 -9.12 4.34 -11.70
CA VAL A 169 -8.30 3.24 -12.23
C VAL A 169 -9.06 1.92 -12.20
N MET A 170 -9.75 1.60 -11.11
CA MET A 170 -10.52 0.35 -11.01
C MET A 170 -11.67 0.28 -12.02
N GLN A 171 -12.38 1.40 -12.22
CA GLN A 171 -13.45 1.48 -13.22
C GLN A 171 -12.93 1.27 -14.65
N SER A 172 -11.70 1.67 -14.94
CA SER A 172 -11.07 1.40 -16.25
C SER A 172 -10.68 -0.07 -16.46
N LEU A 173 -10.63 -0.87 -15.40
CA LEU A 173 -10.36 -2.31 -15.46
C LEU A 173 -11.63 -3.14 -15.60
N ALA A 174 -12.77 -2.61 -15.15
CA ALA A 174 -14.04 -3.30 -15.32
C ALA A 174 -14.36 -3.40 -16.82
N PRO A 175 -14.77 -4.58 -17.33
CA PRO A 175 -15.24 -4.68 -18.70
C PRO A 175 -16.41 -3.70 -18.90
N PRO A 176 -16.53 -3.09 -20.10
CA PRO A 176 -17.67 -2.23 -20.38
C PRO A 176 -18.96 -3.01 -20.12
N ARG A 177 -19.91 -2.41 -19.40
CA ARG A 177 -21.24 -2.99 -19.24
C ARG A 177 -21.81 -3.21 -20.64
N THR A 178 -21.86 -4.46 -21.07
CA THR A 178 -22.75 -4.86 -22.16
C THR A 178 -24.15 -4.81 -21.57
N ASP A 179 -24.73 -3.61 -21.54
CA ASP A 179 -26.17 -3.49 -21.38
C ASP A 179 -26.76 -4.24 -22.58
N ASN A 180 -27.42 -5.36 -22.28
CA ASN A 180 -28.01 -6.24 -23.28
C ASN A 180 -28.96 -5.41 -24.15
N LEU A 181 -28.48 -5.03 -25.35
CA LEU A 181 -29.33 -4.69 -26.49
C LEU A 181 -29.96 -5.99 -27.01
N ASN A 182 -30.79 -6.60 -26.17
CA ASN A 182 -31.87 -7.48 -26.60
C ASN A 182 -33.16 -6.74 -26.23
N SER A 183 -33.54 -5.81 -27.09
CA SER A 183 -34.87 -5.24 -27.09
C SER A 183 -35.33 -5.20 -28.54
N SER A 184 -36.20 -6.18 -28.84
CA SER A 184 -37.16 -6.27 -29.96
C SER A 184 -36.61 -6.72 -31.31
#